data_AF-A0A502BNT1-F1
#
_entry.id   AF-A0A502BNT1-F1
#
_cell.length_a   1.000
_cell.length_b   1.000
_cell.length_c   1.000
_cell.angle_alpha   90.00
_cell.angle_beta   90.00
_cell.angle_gamma   90.00
#
_symmetry.space_group_name_H-M   'P 1'
#
loop_
_entity.id
_entity.type
_entity.pdbx_description
1 polymer ?
#
loop_
_entity_poly.entity_id
_entity_poly.type
_entity_poly.pdbx_seq_one_letter_code
_entity_poly.pdbx_strand_id
1 'polypeptide(L)'
;MNIKDIFFFDRFLTPVLMNVVYWIGLVILFIFPIIMVSGSGSYYEGAFLFIGILLFWIVGSIIWRLICEIFVLFFKILDRLTEIRDRLPPKSKT
;
A
#
# COMPACT_ATOMS: atom_id res chain seq x y z
N MET A 1 18.41 -17.88 -7.53
CA MET A 1 17.09 -17.53 -6.97
C MET A 1 16.09 -17.55 -8.12
N ASN A 2 15.12 -18.46 -8.07
CA ASN A 2 14.18 -18.68 -9.17
C ASN A 2 13.02 -17.69 -9.04
N ILE A 3 12.67 -16.98 -10.11
CA ILE A 3 11.58 -15.97 -10.12
C ILE A 3 10.23 -16.60 -9.76
N LYS A 4 10.10 -17.93 -9.94
CA LYS A 4 8.93 -18.70 -9.55
C LYS A 4 8.62 -18.59 -8.06
N ASP A 5 9.62 -18.60 -7.18
CA ASP A 5 9.39 -18.55 -5.72
C ASP A 5 8.89 -17.17 -5.25
N ILE A 6 9.07 -16.12 -6.06
CA ILE A 6 8.55 -14.77 -5.81
C ILE A 6 7.06 -14.68 -6.21
N PHE A 7 6.62 -15.52 -7.15
CA PHE A 7 5.24 -15.56 -7.64
C PHE A 7 4.38 -16.64 -6.97
N PHE A 8 4.98 -17.71 -6.44
CA PHE A 8 4.25 -18.70 -5.65
C PHE A 8 4.06 -18.16 -4.23
N PHE A 9 2.83 -17.69 -3.98
CA PHE A 9 2.25 -17.19 -2.74
C PHE A 9 2.20 -18.22 -1.58
N ASP A 10 3.20 -19.09 -1.46
CA ASP A 10 3.22 -20.21 -0.50
C ASP A 10 3.78 -19.82 0.87
N ARG A 11 4.38 -18.64 0.98
CA ARG A 11 4.66 -17.99 2.27
C ARG A 11 3.93 -16.66 2.28
N PHE A 12 3.43 -16.26 3.45
CA PHE A 12 2.92 -14.92 3.72
C PHE A 12 4.01 -13.87 3.41
N LEU A 13 4.17 -13.53 2.12
CA LEU A 13 5.05 -12.51 1.55
C LEU A 13 4.46 -11.10 1.70
N THR A 14 3.27 -11.00 2.29
CA THR A 14 2.46 -9.78 2.37
C THR A 14 3.15 -8.59 3.03
N PRO A 15 3.89 -8.70 4.16
CA PRO A 15 4.53 -7.52 4.74
C PRO A 15 5.67 -6.96 3.86
N VAL A 16 6.44 -7.82 3.18
CA VAL A 16 7.53 -7.38 2.29
C VAL A 16 6.98 -6.80 1.00
N LEU A 17 5.97 -7.45 0.41
CA LEU A 17 5.29 -6.97 -0.79
C LEU A 17 4.63 -5.60 -0.57
N MET A 18 4.00 -5.39 0.60
CA MET A 18 3.38 -4.11 0.94
C MET A 18 4.38 -2.96 1.06
N ASN A 19 5.62 -3.23 1.49
CA ASN A 19 6.67 -2.20 1.49
C ASN A 19 7.00 -1.74 0.05
N VAL A 20 7.09 -2.67 -0.91
CA VAL A 20 7.31 -2.33 -2.32
C VAL A 20 6.13 -1.53 -2.88
N VAL A 21 4.90 -1.95 -2.59
CA VAL A 21 3.67 -1.24 -3.00
C VAL A 21 3.62 0.16 -2.41
N TYR A 22 4.01 0.34 -1.14
CA TYR A 22 4.04 1.65 -0.49
C TYR A 22 4.93 2.63 -1.26
N TRP A 23 6.17 2.23 -1.56
CA TRP A 23 7.12 3.07 -2.28
C TRP A 23 6.64 3.39 -3.70
N ILE A 24 6.10 2.40 -4.42
CA ILE A 24 5.54 2.62 -5.77
C ILE A 24 4.37 3.60 -5.71
N GLY A 25 3.44 3.43 -4.77
CA GLY A 25 2.29 4.32 -4.61
C GLY A 25 2.70 5.74 -4.24
N LEU A 26 3.73 5.91 -3.41
CA LEU A 26 4.27 7.22 -3.04
C LEU A 26 4.91 7.95 -4.24
N VAL A 27 5.63 7.21 -5.09
CA VAL A 27 6.17 7.74 -6.36
C VAL A 27 5.04 8.15 -7.30
N ILE A 28 3.98 7.33 -7.43
CA ILE A 28 2.81 7.68 -8.24
C ILE A 28 2.13 8.94 -7.70
N LEU A 29 1.89 9.02 -6.38
CA LEU A 29 1.28 10.20 -5.76
C LEU A 29 2.10 11.48 -5.99
N PHE A 30 3.42 11.36 -6.09
CA PHE A 30 4.30 12.48 -6.37
C PHE A 30 4.29 12.90 -7.84
N ILE A 31 4.35 11.94 -8.77
CA ILE A 31 4.46 12.22 -10.21
C ILE A 31 3.11 12.60 -10.84
N PHE A 32 2.02 11.99 -10.40
CA PHE A 32 0.68 12.19 -10.96
C PHE A 32 0.23 13.66 -11.01
N PRO A 33 0.33 14.46 -9.93
CA PRO A 33 -0.07 15.88 -9.98
C PRO A 33 0.85 16.72 -10.87
N ILE A 34 2.13 16.37 -11.00
CA ILE A 34 3.09 17.08 -11.87
C ILE A 34 2.68 16.93 -13.34
N ILE A 35 2.31 15.72 -13.75
CA ILE A 35 1.85 15.44 -15.12
C ILE A 35 0.56 16.22 -15.42
N MET A 36 -0.41 16.20 -14.50
CA MET A 36 -1.69 16.89 -14.66
C MET A 36 -1.53 18.40 -14.87
N VAL A 37 -0.57 19.01 -14.17
CA VAL A 37 -0.31 20.46 -14.26
C VAL A 37 0.46 20.81 -15.53
N SER A 38 1.36 19.93 -15.98
CA SER A 38 2.10 20.15 -17.23
C SER A 38 1.22 20.16 -18.48
N GLY A 39 0.05 19.50 -18.44
CA GLY A 39 -0.89 19.42 -19.55
C GLY A 39 -1.93 20.55 -19.61
N SER A 40 -2.11 21.34 -18.55
CA SER A 40 -3.25 22.25 -18.44
C SER A 40 -3.06 23.65 -19.05
N GLY A 41 -1.87 24.01 -19.53
CA GLY A 41 -1.61 25.25 -20.29
C GLY A 41 -1.88 26.58 -19.55
N SER A 42 -2.39 26.54 -18.33
CA SER A 42 -2.82 27.71 -17.55
C SER A 42 -1.73 28.15 -16.58
N TYR A 43 -0.82 29.00 -17.05
CA TYR A 43 0.30 29.54 -16.27
C TYR A 43 -0.13 30.58 -15.21
N TYR A 44 -1.33 31.15 -15.35
CA TYR A 44 -1.74 32.35 -14.60
C TYR A 44 -2.25 32.08 -13.17
N GLU A 45 -2.52 30.83 -12.78
CA GLU A 45 -2.92 30.45 -11.41
C GLU A 45 -1.88 29.57 -10.68
N GLY A 46 -0.60 29.69 -11.06
CA GLY A 46 0.47 28.80 -10.59
C GLY A 46 0.61 28.70 -9.06
N ALA A 47 0.32 29.76 -8.31
CA ALA A 47 0.40 29.76 -6.84
C ALA A 47 -0.70 28.92 -6.18
N PHE A 48 -1.94 29.00 -6.66
CA PHE A 48 -3.06 28.19 -6.17
C PHE A 48 -2.90 26.72 -6.56
N LEU A 49 -2.42 26.45 -7.77
CA LEU A 49 -2.10 25.09 -8.20
C LEU A 49 -0.99 24.48 -7.34
N PHE A 50 0.07 25.22 -7.06
CA PHE A 50 1.17 24.73 -6.21
C PHE A 50 0.71 24.38 -4.80
N ILE A 51 -0.11 25.24 -4.19
CA ILE A 51 -0.69 24.97 -2.86
C ILE A 51 -1.59 23.72 -2.88
N GLY A 52 -2.37 23.55 -3.95
CA GLY A 52 -3.25 22.39 -4.12
C GLY A 52 -2.50 21.08 -4.29
N ILE A 53 -1.42 21.08 -5.08
CA ILE A 53 -0.55 19.91 -5.28
C ILE A 53 0.16 19.54 -3.97
N LEU A 54 0.68 20.53 -3.24
CA LEU A 54 1.33 20.30 -1.95
C LEU A 54 0.35 19.69 -0.94
N LEU A 55 -0.86 20.25 -0.85
CA LEU A 55 -1.91 19.75 0.03
C LEU A 55 -2.34 18.33 -0.37
N PHE A 56 -2.53 18.08 -1.67
CA PHE A 56 -2.86 16.75 -2.20
C PHE A 56 -1.78 15.74 -1.86
N TRP A 57 -0.50 16.09 -1.98
CA TRP A 57 0.60 15.19 -1.66
C TRP A 57 0.67 14.86 -0.17
N ILE A 58 0.50 15.85 0.71
CA ILE A 58 0.48 15.65 2.16
C ILE A 58 -0.69 14.76 2.57
N VAL A 59 -1.91 15.14 2.19
CA VAL A 59 -3.13 14.41 2.55
C VAL A 59 -3.13 13.02 1.92
N GLY A 60 -2.78 12.94 0.65
CA GLY A 60 -2.70 11.68 -0.09
C GLY A 60 -1.66 10.73 0.50
N SER A 61 -0.49 11.22 0.91
CA SER A 61 0.55 10.40 1.55
C SER A 61 0.08 9.83 2.89
N ILE A 62 -0.63 10.63 3.70
CA ILE A 62 -1.22 10.19 4.97
C ILE A 62 -2.27 9.09 4.73
N ILE A 63 -3.20 9.32 3.80
CA ILE A 63 -4.24 8.34 3.47
C ILE A 63 -3.62 7.06 2.91
N TRP A 64 -2.63 7.18 2.02
CA TRP A 64 -1.92 6.04 1.44
C TRP A 64 -1.24 5.19 2.51
N ARG A 65 -0.56 5.84 3.48
CA ARG A 65 0.06 5.17 4.61
C ARG A 65 -0.96 4.43 5.47
N LEU A 66 -2.09 5.06 5.77
CA LEU A 66 -3.17 4.46 6.54
C LEU A 66 -3.73 3.21 5.86
N ILE A 67 -3.98 3.27 4.54
CA ILE A 67 -4.48 2.13 3.76
C ILE A 67 -3.47 0.98 3.82
N CYS A 68 -2.19 1.25 3.53
CA CYS A 68 -1.13 0.24 3.57
C CYS A 68 -1.02 -0.42 4.96
N GLU A 69 -1.13 0.37 6.02
CA GLU A 69 -1.05 -0.12 7.41
C GLU A 69 -2.24 -1.02 7.76
N ILE A 70 -3.45 -0.65 7.34
CA ILE A 70 -4.65 -1.47 7.52
C ILE A 70 -4.52 -2.81 6.78
N PHE A 71 -4.02 -2.81 5.54
CA PHE A 71 -3.79 -4.05 4.80
C PHE A 71 -2.80 -4.98 5.50
N VAL A 72 -1.66 -4.46 5.95
CA VAL A 72 -0.67 -5.25 6.70
C VAL A 72 -1.27 -5.77 8.01
N LEU A 73 -2.07 -4.96 8.69
CA LEU A 73 -2.76 -5.35 9.93
C LEU A 73 -3.73 -6.51 9.70
N PHE A 74 -4.51 -6.50 8.61
CA PHE A 74 -5.40 -7.62 8.27
C PHE A 74 -4.66 -8.94 8.12
N PHE A 75 -3.51 -8.95 7.41
CA PHE A 75 -2.70 -10.16 7.27
C PHE A 75 -2.12 -10.62 8.60
N LYS A 76 -1.65 -9.69 9.43
CA LYS A 76 -1.22 -10.02 10.80
C LYS A 76 -2.31 -10.68 11.63
N ILE A 77 -3.57 -10.24 11.50
CA ILE A 77 -4.70 -10.85 12.21
C ILE A 77 -4.94 -12.29 11.70
N LEU A 78 -4.87 -12.52 10.39
CA LEU A 78 -5.01 -13.86 9.81
C LEU A 78 -3.90 -14.81 10.29
N ASP A 79 -2.66 -14.34 10.38
CA ASP A 79 -1.54 -15.11 10.91
C ASP A 79 -1.80 -15.51 12.37
N ARG A 80 -2.25 -14.57 13.20
CA ARG A 80 -2.62 -14.84 14.60
C ARG A 80 -3.76 -15.84 14.71
N LEU A 81 -4.76 -15.76 13.84
CA LEU A 81 -5.89 -16.68 13.84
C LEU A 81 -5.47 -18.10 13.44
N THR A 82 -4.57 -18.20 12.46
CA THR A 82 -3.96 -19.46 12.02
C THR A 82 -3.14 -20.09 13.15
N GLU A 83 -2.34 -19.27 13.85
CA GLU A 83 -1.58 -19.71 15.02
C GLU A 83 -2.46 -20.26 16.15
N ILE A 84 -3.61 -19.62 16.42
CA ILE A 84 -4.58 -20.10 17.42
C ILE A 84 -5.19 -21.44 16.97
N ARG A 85 -5.60 -21.55 15.70
CA ARG A 85 -6.16 -22.78 15.13
C ARG A 85 -5.19 -23.95 15.27
N ASP A 86 -3.92 -23.73 14.98
CA ASP A 86 -2.91 -24.79 15.00
C ASP A 86 -2.53 -25.22 16.44
N ARG A 87 -2.83 -24.37 17.44
CA ARG A 87 -2.69 -24.70 18.87
C ARG A 87 -3.90 -25.42 19.47
N LEU A 88 -5.03 -25.49 18.77
CA LEU A 88 -6.22 -26.21 19.22
C LEU A 88 -6.11 -27.71 18.87
N PRO A 89 -6.50 -28.63 19.78
CA PRO A 89 -6.50 -30.05 19.48
C PRO A 89 -7.47 -30.34 18.31
N PRO A 90 -7.14 -31.29 17.42
CA PRO A 90 -7.99 -31.63 16.28
C PRO A 90 -9.39 -31.98 16.78
N LYS A 91 -10.41 -31.33 16.20
CA LYS A 91 -11.81 -31.59 16.54
C LYS A 91 -12.08 -33.09 16.36
N SER A 92 -12.27 -33.79 17.48
CA SER A 92 -12.65 -35.20 17.52
C SER A 92 -13.86 -35.39 16.61
N LYS A 93 -13.68 -36.19 15.54
CA LYS A 93 -14.76 -36.57 14.64
C LYS A 93 -15.67 -37.53 15.42
N THR A 94 -16.76 -37.02 15.98
CA THR A 94 -17.96 -37.82 16.27
C THR A 94 -18.64 -38.22 14.97
#